data_AF-A0A0G2UWE4-F1
#
_entry.id   AF-A0A0G2UWE4-F1
#
_cell.length_a   1.000
_cell.length_b   1.000
_cell.length_c   1.000
_cell.angle_alpha   90.00
_cell.angle_beta   90.00
_cell.angle_gamma   90.00
#
_symmetry.space_group_name_H-M   'P 1'
#
loop_
_entity.id
_entity.type
_entity.pdbx_description
1 polymer ?
#
loop_
_entity_poly.entity_id
_entity_poly.type
_entity_poly.pdbx_seq_one_letter_code
_entity_poly.pdbx_strand_id
1 'polypeptide(L)'
;VAPWAQEFDTWLEQALISGRHEDVNNYQEKAPNWKLAHPWPEHFYPLHVALGAAGENAKAELVHNSWGDDGILGYASYKFTSS
;
A
#
# COMPACT_ATOMS: atom_id res chain seq x y z
N VAL A 1 -5.12 16.24 -3.69
CA VAL A 1 -5.34 14.89 -3.14
C VAL A 1 -6.33 14.98 -2.00
N ALA A 2 -7.33 14.11 -1.96
CA ALA A 2 -8.28 14.05 -0.86
C ALA A 2 -7.55 13.61 0.43
N PRO A 3 -7.81 14.22 1.60
CA PRO A 3 -7.08 13.90 2.83
C PRO A 3 -7.11 12.42 3.20
N TRP A 4 -8.26 11.77 3.09
CA TRP A 4 -8.42 10.35 3.40
C TRP A 4 -7.59 9.45 2.49
N ALA A 5 -7.40 9.84 1.23
CA ALA A 5 -6.64 9.08 0.24
C ALA A 5 -5.14 9.21 0.53
N GLN A 6 -4.69 10.45 0.80
CA GLN A 6 -3.31 10.73 1.22
C GLN A 6 -2.95 9.99 2.50
N GLU A 7 -3.85 9.95 3.49
CA GLU A 7 -3.63 9.26 4.76
C GLU A 7 -3.44 7.74 4.58
N PHE A 8 -4.28 7.11 3.74
CA PHE A 8 -4.12 5.69 3.42
C PHE A 8 -2.81 5.42 2.66
N ASP A 9 -2.52 6.20 1.61
CA ASP A 9 -1.29 6.07 0.81
C ASP A 9 -0.03 6.25 1.67
N THR A 10 0.00 7.28 2.51
CA THR A 10 1.12 7.54 3.42
C THR A 10 1.27 6.43 4.45
N TRP A 11 0.18 5.92 5.02
CA TRP A 11 0.23 4.79 5.94
C TRP A 11 0.81 3.54 5.27
N LEU A 12 0.38 3.27 4.03
CA LEU A 12 0.80 2.11 3.26
C LEU A 12 2.29 2.18 2.91
N GLU A 13 2.75 3.32 2.38
CA GLU A 13 4.15 3.56 2.06
C GLU A 13 5.03 3.31 3.28
N GLN A 14 4.69 3.91 4.42
CA GLN A 14 5.44 3.74 5.66
C GLN A 14 5.39 2.31 6.19
N ALA A 15 4.27 1.59 6.00
CA ALA A 15 4.14 0.19 6.40
C ALA A 15 5.08 -0.70 5.58
N LEU A 16 5.09 -0.52 4.26
CA LEU A 16 5.91 -1.30 3.35
C LEU A 16 7.40 -1.02 3.55
N ILE A 17 7.82 0.25 3.58
CA ILE A 17 9.23 0.65 3.72
C ILE A 17 9.80 0.22 5.08
N SER A 18 8.97 0.26 6.15
CA SER A 18 9.40 -0.13 7.50
C SER A 18 9.26 -1.62 7.78
N GLY A 19 8.86 -2.44 6.80
CA GLY A 19 8.69 -3.89 6.97
C GLY A 19 7.52 -4.28 7.89
N ARG A 20 6.52 -3.41 8.09
CA ARG A 20 5.31 -3.70 8.88
C ARG A 20 4.33 -4.56 8.08
N HIS A 21 4.79 -5.69 7.54
CA HIS A 21 4.01 -6.57 6.65
C HIS A 21 2.73 -7.09 7.33
N GLU A 22 2.78 -7.37 8.63
CA GLU A 22 1.59 -7.76 9.41
C GLU A 22 0.52 -6.67 9.44
N ASP A 23 0.91 -5.39 9.51
CA ASP A 23 -0.06 -4.30 9.47
C ASP A 23 -0.71 -4.20 8.09
N VAL A 24 0.06 -4.43 7.02
CA VAL A 24 -0.45 -4.49 5.65
C VAL A 24 -1.41 -5.68 5.49
N ASN A 25 -1.05 -6.87 5.98
CA ASN A 25 -1.89 -8.06 5.96
C ASN A 25 -3.22 -7.85 6.71
N ASN A 26 -3.21 -7.04 7.77
CA ASN A 26 -4.37 -6.68 8.57
C ASN A 26 -4.90 -5.27 8.27
N TYR A 27 -4.77 -4.79 7.02
CA TYR A 27 -5.12 -3.41 6.63
C TYR A 27 -6.57 -3.01 6.99
N GLN A 28 -7.52 -3.95 7.01
CA GLN A 28 -8.91 -3.66 7.36
C GLN A 28 -9.10 -3.16 8.80
N GLU A 29 -8.19 -3.53 9.70
CA GLU A 29 -8.20 -3.10 11.09
C GLU A 29 -7.18 -1.98 11.36
N LYS A 30 -6.07 -1.96 10.60
CA LYS A 30 -4.91 -1.12 10.89
C LYS A 30 -4.81 0.13 10.03
N ALA A 31 -5.35 0.11 8.81
CA ALA A 31 -5.19 1.21 7.87
C ALA A 31 -6.27 2.29 8.07
N PRO A 32 -5.90 3.58 8.07
CA PRO A 32 -6.86 4.65 8.09
C PRO A 32 -7.66 4.65 6.78
N ASN A 33 -8.97 4.88 6.85
CA ASN A 33 -9.82 5.06 5.66
C ASN A 33 -9.81 3.89 4.64
N TRP A 34 -9.42 2.68 5.03
CA TRP A 34 -9.27 1.56 4.08
C TRP A 34 -10.52 1.31 3.25
N LYS A 35 -11.71 1.39 3.87
CA LYS A 35 -12.98 1.10 3.20
C LYS A 35 -13.35 2.19 2.19
N LEU A 36 -12.83 3.40 2.38
CA LEU A 36 -13.01 4.51 1.44
C LEU A 36 -11.99 4.42 0.30
N ALA A 37 -10.74 4.07 0.60
CA ALA A 37 -9.69 3.85 -0.39
C ALA A 37 -9.95 2.63 -1.28
N HIS A 38 -10.48 1.57 -0.70
CA HIS A 38 -10.80 0.30 -1.35
C HIS A 38 -12.21 -0.15 -0.93
N PRO A 39 -13.28 0.43 -1.52
CA PRO A 39 -14.66 -0.02 -1.28
C PRO A 39 -14.80 -1.53 -1.53
N TRP A 40 -14.06 -2.00 -2.53
CA TRP A 40 -13.82 -3.39 -2.83
C TRP A 40 -12.30 -3.66 -2.82
N PRO A 41 -11.85 -4.79 -2.27
CA PRO A 41 -10.44 -5.03 -1.96
C PRO A 41 -9.60 -5.59 -3.13
N GLU A 42 -10.20 -5.93 -4.26
CA GLU A 42 -9.56 -6.59 -5.41
C GLU A 42 -8.38 -5.81 -5.97
N HIS A 43 -8.45 -4.47 -5.95
CA HIS A 43 -7.36 -3.62 -6.41
C HIS A 43 -6.17 -3.60 -5.44
N PHE A 44 -6.37 -4.00 -4.18
CA PHE A 44 -5.31 -4.08 -3.17
C PHE A 44 -4.60 -5.45 -3.16
N TYR A 45 -5.31 -6.54 -3.50
CA TYR A 45 -4.77 -7.89 -3.48
C TYR A 45 -3.49 -8.14 -4.29
N PRO A 46 -3.26 -7.52 -5.46
CA PRO A 46 -1.99 -7.66 -6.18
C PRO A 46 -0.76 -7.27 -5.36
N LEU A 47 -0.90 -6.31 -4.44
CA LEU A 47 0.18 -5.92 -3.53
C LEU A 47 0.58 -7.09 -2.61
N HIS A 48 -0.40 -7.79 -2.02
CA HIS A 48 -0.14 -8.95 -1.16
C HIS A 48 0.51 -10.10 -1.93
N VAL A 49 0.13 -10.31 -3.20
CA VAL A 49 0.77 -11.32 -4.06
C VAL A 49 2.25 -10.99 -4.27
N ALA A 50 2.57 -9.75 -4.63
CA ALA A 50 3.94 -9.31 -4.85
C ALA A 50 4.79 -9.39 -3.57
N LEU A 51 4.22 -8.96 -2.43
CA LEU A 51 4.87 -9.04 -1.12
C LEU A 51 5.13 -10.49 -0.71
N GLY A 52 4.14 -11.38 -0.84
CA GLY A 52 4.28 -12.80 -0.52
C GLY A 52 5.30 -13.51 -1.41
N ALA A 53 5.39 -13.14 -2.68
CA ALA A 53 6.38 -13.68 -3.62
C ALA A 53 7.82 -13.28 -3.25
N ALA A 54 8.02 -12.11 -2.63
CA ALA A 54 9.35 -11.66 -2.20
C ALA A 54 9.87 -12.35 -0.93
N GLY A 55 8.98 -12.96 -0.14
CA GLY A 55 9.32 -13.75 1.06
C GLY A 55 9.30 -12.95 2.37
N GLU A 56 9.54 -13.65 3.48
CA GLU A 56 9.40 -13.11 4.85
C GLU A 56 10.20 -11.82 5.10
N ASN A 57 11.41 -11.76 4.53
CA ASN A 57 12.32 -10.62 4.67
C ASN A 57 12.27 -9.67 3.46
N ALA A 58 11.10 -9.53 2.83
CA ALA A 58 10.91 -8.61 1.72
C ALA A 58 11.31 -7.18 2.12
N LYS A 59 12.04 -6.50 1.23
CA LYS A 59 12.30 -5.06 1.35
C LYS A 59 11.54 -4.32 0.27
N ALA A 60 10.75 -3.34 0.67
CA ALA A 60 10.02 -2.48 -0.25
C ALA A 60 10.84 -1.24 -0.63
N GLU A 61 10.79 -0.88 -1.90
CA GLU A 61 11.33 0.36 -2.46
C GLU A 61 10.18 1.07 -3.19
N LEU A 62 9.93 2.35 -2.87
CA LEU A 62 9.00 3.17 -3.63
C LEU A 62 9.66 3.56 -4.96
N VAL A 63 9.12 3.04 -6.06
CA VAL A 63 9.64 3.26 -7.42
C VAL A 63 9.03 4.50 -8.05
N HIS A 64 7.76 4.76 -7.78
CA HIS A 64 7.00 5.87 -8.34
C HIS A 64 5.87 6.28 -7.39
N ASN A 65 5.57 7.58 -7.30
CA ASN A 65 4.38 8.08 -6.62
C ASN A 65 3.84 9.32 -7.37
N SER A 66 2.57 9.28 -7.72
CA SER A 66 1.84 10.38 -8.35
C SER A 66 0.35 10.19 -8.14
N TRP A 67 -0.43 11.23 -8.43
CA TRP A 67 -1.87 11.26 -8.24
C TRP A 67 -2.58 11.58 -9.55
N GLY A 68 -3.75 10.99 -9.76
CA GLY A 68 -4.67 11.39 -10.82
C GLY A 68 -5.24 12.79 -10.57
N ASP A 69 -5.78 13.40 -11.63
CA ASP A 69 -6.34 14.77 -11.58
C ASP A 69 -7.50 14.93 -10.58
N ASP A 70 -8.22 13.83 -10.30
CA ASP A 70 -9.30 13.78 -9.30
C ASP A 70 -8.78 13.79 -7.84
N GLY A 71 -7.48 13.60 -7.65
CA GLY A 71 -6.82 13.54 -6.35
C GLY A 71 -7.28 12.38 -5.46
N ILE A 72 -7.90 11.34 -6.02
CA ILE A 72 -8.35 10.14 -5.29
C ILE A 72 -7.69 8.86 -5.81
N LEU A 73 -7.18 8.86 -7.05
CA LEU A 73 -6.40 7.75 -7.60
C LEU A 73 -4.90 7.96 -7.35
N GLY A 74 -4.31 7.11 -6.51
CA GLY A 74 -2.87 7.03 -6.29
C GLY A 74 -2.21 6.03 -7.24
N TYR A 75 -1.00 6.36 -7.71
CA TYR A 75 -0.20 5.50 -8.60
C TYR A 75 1.10 5.03 -7.94
N ALA A 76 1.12 4.96 -6.60
CA ALA A 76 2.27 4.47 -5.86
C ALA A 76 2.63 3.05 -6.35
N SER A 77 3.89 2.88 -6.75
CA SER A 77 4.41 1.63 -7.29
C SER A 77 5.60 1.18 -6.48
N TYR A 78 5.60 -0.09 -6.09
CA TYR A 78 6.60 -0.65 -5.19
C TYR A 78 7.35 -1.79 -5.86
N LYS A 79 8.64 -1.86 -5.58
CA LYS A 79 9.49 -3.01 -5.88
C LYS A 79 9.77 -3.74 -4.58
N PHE A 80 9.64 -5.07 -4.62
CA PHE A 80 10.01 -5.94 -3.51
C PHE A 80 11.25 -6.76 -3.90
N THR A 81 12.23 -6.81 -3.01
CA THR A 81 13.38 -7.70 -3.15
C THR A 81 13.42 -8.69 -2.00
N SER A 82 13.72 -9.94 -2.30
CA SER A 82 14.17 -10.90 -1.29
C SER A 82 15.49 -10.42 -0.69
N SER A 83 15.64 -10.54 0.63
CA SER A 83 16.90 -10.24 1.31
C SER A 83 18.00 -11.24 0.95
#